data_AF-A0A1B6GAR7-F1
#
_entry.id   AF-A0A1B6GAR7-F1
#
_cell.length_a   1.000
_cell.length_b   1.000
_cell.length_c   1.000
_cell.angle_alpha   90.00
_cell.angle_beta   90.00
_cell.angle_gamma   90.00
#
_symmetry.space_group_name_H-M   'P 1'
#
loop_
_entity.id
_entity.type
_entity.pdbx_description
1 polymer ?
#
loop_
_entity_poly.entity_id
_entity_poly.type
_entity_poly.pdbx_seq_one_letter_code
_entity_poly.pdbx_strand_id
1 'polypeptide(L)'
;MKRSTVLLFLLLSVSMGSCEDDTMGPIFIKEPQNRVDFSNTTGATVECSARGNPPPEIIWVRADGTAVGDVPGLRQVLANGNLVFPPFRAEDYRQEVHAQVYGPLAGS
;
A
#
# COMPACT_ATOMS: atom_id res chain seq x y z
N MET A 1 46.60 -51.29 -29.92
CA MET A 1 45.26 -51.83 -30.27
C MET A 1 44.46 -51.88 -28.97
N LYS A 2 43.34 -51.20 -28.70
CA LYS A 2 42.42 -50.29 -29.41
C LYS A 2 41.93 -49.30 -28.32
N ARG A 3 42.22 -48.00 -28.44
CA ARG A 3 41.22 -46.93 -28.57
C ARG A 3 39.77 -47.39 -28.35
N SER A 4 39.16 -46.98 -27.25
CA SER A 4 37.78 -46.45 -27.28
C SER A 4 37.45 -45.81 -25.94
N THR A 5 37.77 -44.52 -25.87
CA THR A 5 37.08 -43.54 -25.05
C THR A 5 35.58 -43.67 -25.26
N VAL A 6 34.80 -43.90 -24.20
CA VAL A 6 33.39 -43.50 -24.18
C VAL A 6 33.20 -42.71 -22.91
N LEU A 7 32.98 -41.40 -23.10
CA LEU A 7 32.78 -40.42 -22.05
C LEU A 7 31.66 -40.85 -21.11
N LEU A 8 31.94 -40.75 -19.82
CA LEU A 8 30.96 -40.73 -18.74
C LEU A 8 30.04 -39.52 -18.94
N PHE A 9 28.87 -39.72 -19.56
CA PHE A 9 27.83 -38.68 -19.66
C PHE A 9 27.13 -38.56 -18.30
N LEU A 10 27.68 -37.74 -17.42
CA LEU A 10 26.97 -37.15 -16.28
C LEU A 10 25.82 -36.30 -16.85
N LEU A 11 24.61 -36.84 -16.87
CA LEU A 11 23.39 -36.07 -17.10
C LEU A 11 23.10 -35.24 -15.85
N LEU A 12 23.76 -34.08 -15.75
CA LEU A 12 23.29 -33.00 -14.88
C LEU A 12 22.00 -32.47 -15.49
N SER A 13 20.85 -32.92 -14.99
CA SER A 13 19.58 -32.24 -15.21
C SER A 13 19.67 -30.90 -14.48
N VAL A 14 20.16 -29.87 -15.17
CA VAL A 14 19.98 -28.48 -14.75
C VAL A 14 18.48 -28.25 -14.79
N SER A 15 17.83 -28.25 -13.63
CA SER A 15 16.48 -27.68 -13.53
C SER A 15 16.64 -26.20 -13.84
N MET A 16 16.33 -25.81 -15.08
CA MET A 16 15.91 -24.45 -15.37
C MET A 16 14.60 -24.25 -14.60
N GLY A 17 14.73 -23.92 -13.31
CA GLY A 17 13.67 -23.24 -12.59
C GLY A 17 13.49 -21.92 -13.34
N SER A 18 12.34 -21.76 -13.99
CA SER A 18 11.92 -20.44 -14.43
C SER A 18 11.91 -19.55 -13.19
N CYS A 19 12.74 -18.51 -13.22
CA CYS A 19 12.47 -17.31 -12.45
C CYS A 19 11.26 -16.66 -13.12
N GLU A 20 10.07 -17.14 -12.80
CA GLU A 20 8.87 -16.31 -12.92
C GLU A 20 8.99 -15.29 -11.80
N ASP A 21 9.63 -14.16 -12.12
CA ASP A 21 9.53 -12.96 -11.32
C ASP A 21 8.11 -12.42 -11.51
N ASP A 22 7.15 -13.07 -10.85
CA ASP A 22 5.76 -12.61 -10.79
C ASP A 22 5.62 -11.36 -9.93
N THR A 23 6.73 -10.80 -9.42
CA THR A 23 6.68 -9.64 -8.56
C THR A 23 6.28 -8.40 -9.35
N MET A 24 5.33 -7.68 -8.78
CA MET A 24 4.81 -6.45 -9.35
C MET A 24 4.80 -5.41 -8.25
N GLY A 25 5.58 -4.34 -8.44
CA GLY A 25 5.57 -3.21 -7.52
C GLY A 25 4.16 -2.61 -7.37
N PRO A 26 3.93 -1.83 -6.30
CA PRO A 26 2.63 -1.25 -6.04
C PRO A 26 2.26 -0.22 -7.10
N ILE A 27 1.04 -0.32 -7.60
CA ILE A 27 0.44 0.62 -8.57
C ILE A 27 -0.89 1.07 -8.00
N PHE A 28 -1.07 2.38 -7.82
CA PHE A 28 -2.35 2.94 -7.39
C PHE A 28 -3.43 2.67 -8.45
N ILE A 29 -4.53 2.06 -8.01
CA ILE A 29 -5.75 1.90 -8.79
C ILE A 29 -6.65 3.11 -8.55
N LYS A 30 -6.70 3.58 -7.30
CA LYS A 30 -7.49 4.72 -6.89
C LYS A 30 -6.66 5.64 -6.02
N GLU A 31 -6.48 6.86 -6.51
CA GLU A 31 -5.82 7.94 -5.80
C GLU A 31 -6.87 8.85 -5.14
N PRO A 32 -6.54 9.45 -3.99
CA PRO A 32 -7.41 10.41 -3.34
C PRO A 32 -7.51 11.72 -4.14
N GLN A 33 -8.58 12.48 -3.92
CA GLN A 33 -8.69 13.82 -4.48
C GLN A 33 -7.66 14.76 -3.86
N ASN A 34 -7.14 15.71 -4.66
CA ASN A 34 -6.17 16.71 -4.20
C ASN A 34 -6.69 17.59 -3.04
N ARG A 35 -8.01 17.72 -2.92
CA ARG A 35 -8.66 18.49 -1.85
C ARG A 35 -9.98 17.84 -1.48
N VAL A 36 -10.19 17.66 -0.18
CA VAL A 36 -11.41 17.13 0.40
C VAL A 36 -11.88 18.13 1.46
N ASP A 37 -12.95 18.87 1.15
CA ASP A 37 -13.63 19.74 2.11
C ASP A 37 -14.89 19.01 2.61
N PHE A 38 -15.16 19.07 3.90
CA PHE A 38 -16.31 18.38 4.50
C PHE A 38 -16.85 19.13 5.73
N SER A 39 -18.11 18.85 6.06
CA SER A 39 -18.76 19.36 7.27
C SER A 39 -18.47 18.44 8.44
N ASN A 40 -18.36 19.01 9.65
CA ASN A 40 -18.26 18.23 10.87
C ASN A 40 -19.49 17.35 11.14
N THR A 41 -20.64 17.67 10.55
CA THR A 41 -21.87 16.86 10.67
C THR A 41 -21.92 15.65 9.74
N THR A 42 -21.17 15.67 8.63
CA THR A 42 -21.18 14.58 7.64
C THR A 42 -19.92 13.73 7.70
N GLY A 43 -18.78 14.32 8.06
CA GLY A 43 -17.49 13.66 7.94
C GLY A 43 -17.06 13.49 6.47
N ALA A 44 -16.03 12.68 6.25
CA ALA A 44 -15.51 12.34 4.93
C ALA A 44 -14.87 10.95 4.91
N THR A 45 -14.87 10.32 3.73
CA THR A 45 -14.08 9.12 3.45
C THR A 45 -13.17 9.41 2.27
N VAL A 46 -11.88 9.25 2.48
CA VAL A 46 -10.86 9.40 1.45
C VAL A 46 -10.45 8.00 1.00
N GLU A 47 -10.85 7.65 -0.23
CA GLU A 47 -10.62 6.33 -0.78
C GLU A 47 -9.25 6.22 -1.43
N CYS A 48 -8.54 5.12 -1.16
CA CYS A 48 -7.27 4.82 -1.81
C CYS A 48 -7.08 3.30 -1.94
N SER A 49 -6.60 2.85 -3.10
CA SER A 49 -6.27 1.45 -3.30
C SER A 49 -5.10 1.29 -4.27
N ALA A 50 -4.30 0.25 -4.05
CA ALA A 50 -3.20 -0.14 -4.91
C ALA A 50 -3.24 -1.64 -5.17
N ARG A 51 -2.62 -2.06 -6.28
CA ARG A 51 -2.37 -3.46 -6.62
C ARG A 51 -0.88 -3.70 -6.75
N GLY A 52 -0.46 -4.93 -6.52
CA GLY A 52 0.93 -5.37 -6.56
C GLY A 52 0.95 -6.88 -6.36
N ASN A 53 2.12 -7.48 -6.53
CA ASN A 53 2.39 -8.86 -6.13
C ASN A 53 3.73 -8.89 -5.38
N PRO A 54 3.73 -9.09 -4.05
CA PRO A 54 2.58 -9.34 -3.18
C PRO A 54 1.59 -8.15 -3.10
N PRO A 55 0.32 -8.37 -2.70
CA PRO A 55 -0.66 -7.29 -2.55
C PRO A 55 -0.19 -6.23 -1.57
N PRO A 56 -0.16 -4.94 -1.96
CA PRO A 56 0.39 -3.89 -1.12
C PRO A 56 -0.59 -3.43 -0.05
N GLU A 57 -0.04 -2.95 1.07
CA GLU A 57 -0.77 -2.22 2.10
C GLU A 57 -0.74 -0.71 1.79
N ILE A 58 -1.85 -0.01 2.10
CA ILE A 58 -1.92 1.45 2.04
C ILE A 58 -1.63 2.02 3.42
N ILE A 59 -0.54 2.78 3.51
CA ILE A 59 -0.14 3.51 4.71
C ILE A 59 -0.40 5.00 4.46
N TRP A 60 -1.11 5.66 5.37
CA TRP A 60 -1.29 7.11 5.30
C TRP A 60 -0.14 7.82 6.01
N VAL A 61 0.37 8.89 5.41
CA VAL A 61 1.39 9.75 6.01
C VAL A 61 0.96 11.21 5.99
N ARG A 62 1.51 12.00 6.90
CA ARG A 62 1.41 13.47 6.87
C ARG A 62 2.48 14.05 5.91
N ALA A 63 2.41 15.35 5.67
CA ALA A 63 3.39 16.08 4.85
C ALA A 63 4.85 15.95 5.33
N ASP A 64 5.07 15.65 6.61
CA ASP A 64 6.40 15.42 7.19
C ASP A 64 6.89 13.96 7.04
N GLY A 65 6.09 13.09 6.41
CA GLY A 65 6.39 11.66 6.24
C GLY A 65 6.01 10.78 7.44
N THR A 66 5.48 11.35 8.52
CA THR A 66 5.08 10.58 9.70
C THR A 66 3.85 9.73 9.39
N ALA A 67 3.93 8.44 9.72
CA ALA A 67 2.81 7.52 9.62
C ALA A 67 1.59 8.00 10.42
N VAL A 68 0.43 7.84 9.82
CA VAL A 68 -0.86 8.26 10.36
C VAL A 68 -1.58 7.04 10.90
N GLY A 69 -1.92 7.11 12.18
CA GLY A 69 -2.81 6.14 12.82
C GLY A 69 -4.15 6.75 13.20
N ASP A 70 -4.94 5.91 13.87
CA ASP A 70 -6.25 6.25 14.39
C ASP A 70 -6.19 7.35 15.45
N VAL A 71 -7.21 8.19 15.44
CA VAL A 71 -7.52 9.13 16.52
C VAL A 71 -8.95 8.84 16.93
N PRO A 72 -9.20 8.32 18.15
CA PRO A 72 -10.53 7.91 18.58
C PRO A 72 -11.59 8.99 18.30
N GLY A 73 -12.59 8.62 17.51
CA GLY A 73 -13.71 9.49 17.13
C GLY A 73 -13.43 10.51 16.03
N LEU A 74 -12.18 10.73 15.60
CA LEU A 74 -11.81 11.81 14.66
C LEU A 74 -11.16 11.32 13.37
N ARG A 75 -10.42 10.21 13.41
CA ARG A 75 -9.77 9.64 12.24
C ARG A 75 -9.60 8.15 12.37
N GLN A 76 -9.88 7.41 11.31
CA GLN A 76 -9.73 5.97 11.24
C GLN A 76 -9.01 5.58 9.94
N VAL A 77 -8.01 4.70 10.06
CA VAL A 77 -7.35 4.04 8.93
C VAL A 77 -7.97 2.66 8.77
N LEU A 78 -8.70 2.45 7.68
CA LEU A 78 -9.37 1.18 7.42
C LEU A 78 -8.43 0.19 6.73
N ALA A 79 -8.62 -1.11 7.00
CA ALA A 79 -7.84 -2.19 6.39
C ALA A 79 -7.97 -2.27 4.85
N ASN A 80 -9.00 -1.64 4.26
CA ASN A 80 -9.16 -1.54 2.82
C ASN A 80 -8.36 -0.38 2.19
N GLY A 81 -7.60 0.38 3.00
CA GLY A 81 -6.78 1.51 2.58
C GLY A 81 -7.45 2.88 2.69
N ASN A 82 -8.74 2.95 3.04
CA ASN A 82 -9.45 4.23 3.16
C ASN A 82 -9.10 4.97 4.45
N LEU A 83 -9.00 6.31 4.36
CA LEU A 83 -8.89 7.20 5.51
C LEU A 83 -10.24 7.85 5.79
N VAL A 84 -10.80 7.58 6.97
CA VAL A 84 -12.14 8.05 7.35
C VAL A 84 -12.04 9.12 8.43
N PHE A 85 -12.81 10.19 8.24
CA PHE A 85 -13.06 11.25 9.20
C PHE A 85 -14.54 11.20 9.60
N PRO A 86 -14.89 10.57 10.73
CA PRO A 86 -16.28 10.52 11.19
C PRO A 86 -16.85 11.92 11.49
N PRO A 87 -18.18 12.08 11.55
CA PRO A 87 -18.80 13.27 12.12
C PRO A 87 -18.30 13.55 13.55
N PHE A 88 -18.08 14.82 13.88
CA PHE A 88 -17.52 15.26 15.15
C PHE A 88 -18.16 16.56 15.66
N ARG A 89 -18.11 16.80 16.98
CA ARG A 89 -18.63 18.05 17.57
C ARG A 89 -17.63 19.18 17.33
N ALA A 90 -18.09 20.43 17.28
CA ALA A 90 -17.20 21.58 17.06
C ALA A 90 -16.05 21.67 18.10
N GLU A 91 -16.32 21.29 19.35
CA GLU A 91 -15.34 21.24 20.45
C GLU A 91 -14.23 20.18 20.24
N ASP A 92 -14.49 19.14 19.44
CA ASP A 92 -13.53 18.07 19.17
C ASP A 92 -12.63 18.39 17.96
N TYR A 93 -12.77 19.58 17.37
CA TYR A 93 -11.93 19.99 16.24
C TYR A 93 -10.45 20.01 16.63
N ARG A 94 -9.64 19.27 15.88
CA ARG A 94 -8.18 19.32 15.98
C ARG A 94 -7.57 19.68 14.63
N GLN A 95 -6.77 20.75 14.57
CA GLN A 95 -6.12 21.20 13.34
C GLN A 95 -5.23 20.09 12.75
N GLU A 96 -4.51 19.35 13.59
CA GLU A 96 -3.65 18.22 13.20
C GLU A 96 -4.40 17.02 12.59
N VAL A 97 -5.74 17.00 12.70
CA VAL A 97 -6.61 15.98 12.12
C VAL A 97 -7.40 16.54 10.93
N HIS A 98 -8.14 17.63 11.13
CA HIS A 98 -9.13 18.13 10.17
C HIS A 98 -8.60 19.19 9.20
N ALA A 99 -7.42 19.75 9.44
CA ALA A 99 -6.77 20.73 8.56
C ALA A 99 -5.31 20.34 8.36
N GLN A 100 -5.12 19.20 7.70
CA GLN A 100 -3.83 18.58 7.48
C GLN A 100 -3.73 18.02 6.06
N VAL A 101 -2.49 17.94 5.55
CA VAL A 101 -2.18 17.28 4.28
C VAL A 101 -1.80 15.83 4.54
N TYR A 102 -2.51 14.93 3.88
CA TYR A 102 -2.28 13.49 3.93
C TYR A 102 -1.85 12.97 2.56
N GLY A 103 -0.97 11.98 2.54
CA GLY A 103 -0.57 11.26 1.33
C GLY A 103 -0.63 9.74 1.55
N PRO A 104 -1.10 8.96 0.57
CA PRO A 104 -0.99 7.51 0.64
C PRO A 104 0.41 7.06 0.21
N LEU A 105 0.93 6.05 0.90
CA LEU A 105 2.09 5.26 0.51
C LEU A 105 1.64 3.82 0.33
N ALA A 106 1.98 3.21 -0.80
CA ALA A 106 1.74 1.80 -1.03
C ALA A 106 3.04 1.02 -0.81
N GLY A 107 3.03 0.10 0.16
CA GLY A 107 4.18 -0.75 0.51
C GLY A 107 3.92 -2.22 0.21
N SER A 108 4.95 -2.95 -0.23
CA SER A 108 4.93 -4.40 -0.54
C SER A 108 5.51 -5.23 0.61
#